data_AF-A0A6L8UVJ7-F1
#
_entry.id   AF-A0A6L8UVJ7-F1
#
_cell.length_a   1.000
_cell.length_b   1.000
_cell.length_c   1.000
_cell.angle_alpha   90.00
_cell.angle_beta   90.00
_cell.angle_gamma   90.00
#
_symmetry.space_group_name_H-M   'P 1'
#
loop_
_entity.id
_entity.type
_entity.pdbx_description
1 polymer ?
#
loop_
_entity_poly.entity_id
_entity_poly.type
_entity_poly.pdbx_seq_one_letter_code
_entity_poly.pdbx_strand_id
1 'polypeptide(L)' 'MIGKAGMICGLCILVGGVIGGLFGEKELGYELGTAACIVIMGVAVLLNQKVREKKS' A
#
# COMPACT_ATOMS: atom_id res chain seq x y z
N MET A 1 3.83 13.36 -2.90
CA MET A 1 3.98 11.92 -3.25
C MET A 1 3.09 11.02 -2.39
N ILE A 2 2.86 11.34 -1.11
CA ILE A 2 1.97 10.58 -0.22
C ILE A 2 0.54 10.40 -0.75
N GLY A 3 -0.08 11.41 -1.37
CA GLY A 3 -1.45 11.28 -1.91
C GLY A 3 -1.61 10.19 -2.98
N LYS A 4 -0.62 10.02 -3.86
CA LYS A 4 -0.63 8.94 -4.88
C LYS A 4 -0.35 7.58 -4.26
N ALA A 5 0.55 7.51 -3.28
CA ALA A 5 0.84 6.28 -2.53
C ALA A 5 -0.40 5.79 -1.75
N GLY A 6 -1.16 6.69 -1.15
CA GLY A 6 -2.42 6.36 -0.45
C GLY A 6 -3.48 5.78 -1.38
N MET A 7 -3.62 6.30 -2.61
CA MET A 7 -4.54 5.72 -3.61
C MET A 7 -4.14 4.31 -4.03
N ILE A 8 -2.84 4.07 -4.27
CA ILE A 8 -2.32 2.74 -4.63
C ILE A 8 -2.50 1.76 -3.46
N CYS A 9 -2.23 2.22 -2.24
CA CYS A 9 -2.43 1.46 -1.01
C CYS A 9 -3.90 0.99 -0.89
N GLY A 10 -4.87 1.91 -0.99
CA GLY A 10 -6.29 1.54 -0.96
C GLY A 10 -6.68 0.52 -2.04
N LEU A 11 -6.06 0.63 -3.23
CA LEU A 11 -6.27 -0.32 -4.32
C LEU A 11 -5.74 -1.72 -3.97
N CYS A 12 -4.56 -1.82 -3.37
CA CYS A 12 -3.96 -3.11 -2.95
C CYS A 12 -4.84 -3.85 -1.94
N ILE A 13 -5.44 -3.14 -0.98
CA ILE A 13 -6.37 -3.73 0.00
C ILE A 13 -7.62 -4.28 -0.70
N LEU A 14 -8.23 -3.48 -1.58
CA LEU A 14 -9.43 -3.88 -2.32
C LEU A 14 -9.16 -5.07 -3.25
N VAL A 15 -8.08 -5.01 -4.02
CA VAL A 15 -7.70 -6.09 -4.95
C VAL A 15 -7.35 -7.36 -4.17
N GLY A 16 -6.60 -7.25 -3.08
CA GLY A 16 -6.28 -8.38 -2.21
C GLY A 16 -7.54 -9.07 -1.68
N GLY A 17 -8.49 -8.30 -1.14
CA GLY A 17 -9.76 -8.84 -0.66
C GLY A 17 -10.64 -9.46 -1.75
N VAL A 18 -10.63 -8.90 -2.97
CA VAL A 18 -11.37 -9.46 -4.12
C VAL A 18 -10.73 -10.76 -4.59
N ILE A 19 -9.41 -10.79 -4.79
CA ILE A 19 -8.68 -11.99 -5.21
C ILE A 19 -8.84 -13.08 -4.14
N GLY A 20 -8.57 -12.76 -2.88
CA GLY A 20 -8.76 -13.70 -1.76
C GLY A 20 -10.19 -14.23 -1.71
N GLY A 21 -11.20 -13.38 -1.91
CA GLY A 21 -12.60 -13.78 -1.98
C GLY A 21 -12.91 -14.77 -3.11
N LEU A 22 -12.27 -14.64 -4.28
CA LEU A 22 -12.42 -15.59 -5.39
C LEU A 22 -11.82 -16.97 -5.09
N PHE A 23 -10.82 -17.04 -4.21
CA PHE A 23 -10.18 -18.30 -3.79
C PHE A 23 -10.73 -18.85 -2.45
N GLY A 24 -11.75 -18.21 -1.87
CA GLY A 24 -12.31 -18.58 -0.56
C GLY A 24 -11.49 -18.09 0.65
N GLU A 25 -10.41 -17.36 0.41
CA GLU A 25 -9.47 -16.84 1.41
C GLU A 25 -9.57 -15.31 1.53
N LYS A 26 -10.79 -14.80 1.68
CA LYS A 26 -11.07 -13.35 1.67
C LYS A 26 -10.25 -12.59 2.71
N GLU A 27 -10.22 -13.08 3.95
CA GLU A 27 -9.44 -12.46 5.04
C GLU A 27 -7.94 -12.46 4.75
N LEU A 28 -7.39 -13.59 4.31
CA LEU A 28 -5.98 -13.69 3.93
C LEU A 28 -5.64 -12.72 2.78
N GLY A 29 -6.54 -12.58 1.81
CA GLY A 29 -6.41 -11.61 0.72
C GLY A 29 -6.39 -10.16 1.21
N TYR A 30 -7.25 -9.80 2.17
CA TYR A 30 -7.22 -8.48 2.81
C TYR A 30 -5.93 -8.25 3.59
N GLU A 31 -5.43 -9.26 4.32
CA GLU A 31 -4.17 -9.17 5.06
C GLU A 31 -2.98 -8.96 4.11
N LEU A 32 -2.90 -9.73 3.02
CA LEU A 32 -1.91 -9.55 1.96
C LEU A 32 -1.97 -8.15 1.34
N GLY A 33 -3.17 -7.69 1.01
CA GLY A 33 -3.39 -6.34 0.48
C GLY A 33 -2.94 -5.26 1.46
N THR A 34 -3.20 -5.47 2.75
CA THR A 34 -2.79 -4.56 3.84
C THR A 34 -1.28 -4.55 4.05
N ALA A 35 -0.62 -5.72 4.01
CA ALA A 35 0.82 -5.84 4.10
C ALA A 35 1.52 -5.08 2.94
N ALA A 36 1.04 -5.26 1.71
CA ALA A 36 1.54 -4.52 0.56
C ALA A 36 1.37 -2.99 0.74
N CYS A 37 0.22 -2.57 1.27
CA CYS A 37 -0.09 -1.19 1.62
C CYS A 37 0.96 -0.55 2.55
N ILE A 38 1.32 -1.26 3.62
CA ILE A 38 2.28 -0.79 4.63
C ILE A 38 3.65 -0.56 3.99
N VAL A 39 4.10 -1.48 3.13
CA VAL A 39 5.38 -1.35 2.43
C VAL A 39 5.38 -0.13 1.50
N ILE A 40 4.33 0.05 0.70
CA ILE A 40 4.20 1.18 -0.24
C ILE A 40 4.22 2.52 0.51
N MET A 41 3.49 2.62 1.63
CA MET A 41 3.46 3.82 2.45
C MET A 41 4.81 4.09 3.11
N GLY A 42 5.49 3.06 3.62
CA GLY A 42 6.83 3.18 4.20
C GLY A 42 7.83 3.72 3.20
N VAL A 43 7.87 3.16 1.99
CA VAL A 43 8.73 3.64 0.90
C VAL A 43 8.37 5.08 0.52
N ALA A 44 7.08 5.42 0.43
CA ALA A 44 6.65 6.78 0.12
C ALA A 44 7.11 7.79 1.18
N VAL A 45 7.06 7.45 2.46
CA VAL A 45 7.54 8.32 3.55
C VAL A 45 9.05 8.53 3.44
N LEU A 46 9.83 7.46 3.28
CA LEU A 46 11.30 7.53 3.14
C LEU A 46 11.71 8.37 1.93
N LEU A 47 11.02 8.21 0.79
CA LEU A 47 11.28 9.02 -0.40
C LEU A 47 10.94 10.50 -0.18
N ASN A 48 9.84 10.81 0.52
CA ASN A 48 9.55 12.21 0.86
C ASN A 48 10.59 12.81 1.81
N GLN A 49 11.10 12.05 2.79
CA GLN A 49 12.17 12.52 3.67
C GLN A 49 13.44 12.83 2.89
N LYS A 50 13.90 11.90 2.04
CA LYS A 50 15.08 12.14 1.19
C LYS A 50 14.93 13.33 0.24
N VAL A 51 13.74 13.51 -0.33
CA VAL A 51 13.48 14.67 -1.20
C VAL A 51 13.53 15.97 -0.40
N ARG A 52 13.04 15.98 0.84
CA ARG A 52 13.12 17.16 1.72
C ARG A 52 14.55 17.46 2.16
N GLU A 53 15.35 16.45 2.50
CA GLU A 53 16.78 16.62 2.82
C GLU A 53 17.55 17.23 1.64
N LYS A 54 17.32 16.76 0.42
CA LYS A 54 17.97 17.32 -0.78
C LYS A 54 17.51 18.74 -1.17
N LYS A 55 16.41 19.21 -0.59
CA LYS A 55 15.83 20.53 -0.89
C LYS A 55 16.21 21.58 0.17
N SER A 56 16.78 21.16 1.29
CA SER A 56 17.36 22.02 2.32
C SER A 56 18.82 22.29 2.04
#